data_AF-A0A4Y7RQF1-F1
#
_entry.id   AF-A0A4Y7RQF1-F1
#
_cell.length_a   1.000
_cell.length_b   1.000
_cell.length_c   1.000
_cell.angle_alpha   90.00
_cell.angle_beta   90.00
_cell.angle_gamma   90.00
#
_symmetry.space_group_name_H-M   'P 1'
#
loop_
_entity.id
_entity.type
_entity.pdbx_description
1 polymer ?
#
loop_
_entity_poly.entity_id
_entity_poly.type
_entity_poly.pdbx_seq_one_letter_code
_entity_poly.pdbx_strand_id
1 'polypeptide(L)'
;MQVWQMRRVATDCLVSYASNRYSVPWRYVHQTVELQERGDLISIYHQGVLIATHRKAERKHQVVMNMEHYRGLSNKNDVTKKTVSLPEVEVRSLDVYALLTKGGALVG
;
A
#
# COMPACT_ATOMS: atom_id res chain seq x y z
N MET A 1 4.17 23.94 16.51
CA MET A 1 5.32 23.12 16.96
C MET A 1 5.53 22.01 15.96
N GLN A 2 6.77 21.66 15.63
CA GLN A 2 7.08 20.50 14.80
C GLN A 2 7.65 19.41 15.71
N VAL A 3 7.23 18.16 15.51
CA VAL A 3 7.68 17.02 16.33
C VAL A 3 8.41 16.06 15.41
N TRP A 4 9.61 15.64 15.80
CA TRP A 4 10.40 14.67 15.06
C TRP A 4 10.43 13.36 15.82
N GLN A 5 10.23 12.25 15.12
CA GLN A 5 10.26 10.93 15.73
C GLN A 5 10.85 9.90 14.78
N MET A 6 11.85 9.16 15.25
CA MET A 6 12.41 8.05 14.51
C MET A 6 11.53 6.81 14.68
N ARG A 7 11.14 6.19 13.58
CA ARG A 7 10.34 4.97 13.56
C ARG A 7 10.91 3.98 12.56
N ARG A 8 10.87 2.70 12.92
CA ARG A 8 11.22 1.62 12.01
C ARG A 8 10.01 1.25 11.18
N VAL A 9 10.23 1.08 9.88
CA VAL A 9 9.21 0.63 8.93
C VAL A 9 8.95 -0.87 9.13
N ALA A 10 7.68 -1.24 9.25
CA ALA A 10 7.28 -2.64 9.33
C ALA A 10 7.35 -3.34 7.96
N THR A 11 7.38 -4.68 7.96
CA THR A 11 7.40 -5.51 6.74
C THR A 11 6.21 -5.22 5.82
N ASP A 12 5.09 -4.86 6.41
CA ASP A 12 3.84 -4.46 5.76
C ASP A 12 3.86 -3.05 5.13
N CYS A 13 5.02 -2.40 4.99
CA CYS A 13 5.17 -1.03 4.46
C CYS A 13 4.42 0.04 5.28
N LEU A 14 4.12 -0.23 6.55
CA LEU A 14 3.41 0.70 7.44
C LEU A 14 4.31 1.19 8.58
N VAL A 15 4.09 2.43 8.98
CA VAL A 15 4.71 3.07 10.14
C VAL A 15 3.61 3.52 11.09
N SER A 16 3.69 3.09 12.35
CA SER A 16 2.74 3.51 13.38
C SER A 16 3.19 4.82 14.03
N TYR A 17 2.34 5.83 13.97
CA TYR A 17 2.58 7.17 14.54
C TYR A 17 1.29 7.80 15.05
N ALA A 18 1.31 8.36 16.27
CA ALA A 18 0.16 9.02 16.91
C ALA A 18 -1.15 8.20 16.86
N SER A 19 -1.06 6.88 17.14
CA SER A 19 -2.17 5.92 17.06
C SER A 19 -2.78 5.73 15.67
N ASN A 20 -2.10 6.19 14.62
CA ASN A 20 -2.44 6.02 13.22
C ASN A 20 -1.32 5.27 12.50
N ARG A 21 -1.64 4.69 11.34
CA ARG A 21 -0.66 3.98 10.50
C ARG A 21 -0.50 4.70 9.18
N TYR A 22 0.74 4.94 8.78
CA TYR A 22 1.08 5.64 7.55
C TYR A 22 1.86 4.70 6.64
N SER A 23 1.45 4.62 5.39
CA SER A 23 2.20 3.84 4.40
C SER A 23 3.52 4.52 4.04
N VAL A 24 4.52 3.73 3.66
CA VAL A 24 5.78 4.21 3.08
C VAL A 24 6.10 3.41 1.81
N PRO A 25 6.95 3.93 0.92
CA PRO A 25 7.35 3.20 -0.27
C PRO A 25 8.04 1.90 0.11
N TRP A 26 7.69 0.80 -0.58
CA TRP A 26 8.19 -0.55 -0.30
C TRP A 26 9.73 -0.67 -0.30
N ARG A 27 10.42 0.24 -1.01
CA ARG A 27 11.88 0.36 -1.03
C ARG A 27 12.51 0.65 0.34
N TYR A 28 11.73 1.13 1.32
CA TYR A 28 12.21 1.51 2.65
C TYR A 28 11.69 0.57 3.75
N VAL A 29 11.17 -0.60 3.38
CA VAL A 29 10.76 -1.63 4.35
C VAL A 29 11.97 -2.08 5.19
N HIS A 30 11.76 -2.31 6.49
CA HIS A 30 12.81 -2.58 7.50
C HIS A 30 13.81 -1.45 7.76
N GLN A 31 13.68 -0.29 7.12
CA GLN A 31 14.56 0.85 7.36
C GLN A 31 14.08 1.71 8.54
N THR A 32 14.99 2.48 9.12
CA THR A 32 14.66 3.53 10.10
C THR A 32 14.40 4.82 9.36
N VAL A 33 13.24 5.41 9.57
CA VAL A 33 12.80 6.66 8.95
C VAL A 33 12.51 7.72 10.00
N GLU A 34 12.71 8.98 9.63
CA GLU A 34 12.47 10.15 10.46
C GLU A 34 11.12 10.74 10.09
N LEU A 35 10.17 10.70 11.00
CA LEU A 35 8.85 11.25 10.80
C LEU A 35 8.78 12.64 11.43
N GLN A 36 8.50 13.64 10.61
CA GLN A 36 8.26 15.02 11.01
C GLN A 36 6.75 15.30 10.98
N GLU A 37 6.20 15.64 12.13
CA GLU A 37 4.86 16.20 12.24
C GLU A 37 4.92 17.72 12.17
N ARG A 38 4.14 18.31 11.26
CA ARG A 38 3.97 19.76 11.10
C ARG A 38 2.48 20.09 11.00
N GLY A 39 1.84 20.34 12.14
CA GLY A 39 0.41 20.61 12.21
C GLY A 39 -0.39 19.38 11.76
N ASP A 40 -1.10 19.51 10.64
CA ASP A 40 -1.90 18.45 10.01
C ASP A 40 -1.15 17.69 8.91
N LEU A 41 0.16 17.90 8.79
CA LEU A 41 1.01 17.21 7.82
C LEU A 41 2.05 16.35 8.52
N ILE A 42 2.28 15.17 7.96
CA ILE A 42 3.26 14.19 8.39
C ILE A 42 4.21 13.96 7.22
N SER A 43 5.46 14.38 7.37
CA SER A 43 6.52 14.20 6.38
C SER A 43 7.47 13.11 6.86
N ILE A 44 7.75 12.13 6.01
CA ILE A 44 8.62 10.99 6.34
C ILE A 44 9.90 11.15 5.54
N TYR A 45 11.02 11.23 6.24
CA TYR A 45 12.35 11.37 5.72
C TYR A 45 13.16 10.10 5.94
N HIS A 46 14.08 9.81 5.03
CA HIS A 46 15.07 8.75 5.19
C HIS A 46 16.43 9.32 4.81
N GLN A 47 17.36 9.36 5.77
CA GLN A 47 18.69 9.96 5.60
C GLN A 47 18.63 11.40 5.04
N GLY A 48 17.69 12.21 5.55
CA GLY A 48 17.47 13.59 5.09
C GLY A 48 16.71 13.74 3.77
N VAL A 49 16.34 12.65 3.09
CA VAL A 49 15.54 12.68 1.85
C VAL A 49 14.06 12.50 2.19
N LEU A 50 13.19 13.40 1.73
CA LEU A 50 11.74 13.24 1.87
C LEU A 50 11.25 12.10 0.98
N ILE A 51 10.76 11.02 1.60
CA ILE A 51 10.32 9.81 0.88
C ILE A 51 8.80 9.68 0.80
N ALA A 52 8.07 10.29 1.73
CA ALA A 52 6.62 10.24 1.76
C ALA A 52 6.04 11.44 2.53
N THR A 53 4.83 11.84 2.16
CA THR A 53 4.08 12.88 2.87
C THR A 53 2.63 12.47 2.99
N HIS A 54 2.08 12.64 4.19
CA HIS A 54 0.71 12.28 4.54
C HIS A 54 0.03 13.43 5.26
N ARG A 55 -1.29 13.46 5.19
CA ARG A 55 -2.09 14.27 6.12
C ARG A 55 -2.24 13.51 7.43
N LYS A 56 -2.03 14.20 8.54
CA LYS A 56 -2.33 13.71 9.88
C LYS A 56 -3.82 13.42 9.94
N ALA A 57 -4.18 12.20 10.31
CA ALA A 57 -5.58 11.87 10.52
C ALA A 57 -6.06 12.49 11.83
N GLU A 58 -7.16 13.26 11.77
CA GLU A 58 -7.82 13.86 12.94
C GLU A 58 -8.43 12.78 13.86
N ARG A 59 -8.81 11.64 13.26
CA ARG A 59 -9.29 10.46 13.99
C ARG A 59 -8.16 9.48 14.28
N LYS A 60 -8.23 8.86 15.46
CA LYS A 60 -7.31 7.79 15.89
C LYS A 60 -7.68 6.46 15.20
N HIS A 61 -6.73 5.54 15.09
CA HIS A 61 -6.89 4.23 14.44
C HIS A 61 -7.13 4.27 12.94
N GLN A 62 -6.79 5.37 12.28
CA GLN A 62 -6.86 5.49 10.83
C GLN A 62 -5.60 4.92 10.17
N VAL A 63 -5.78 4.34 8.99
CA VAL A 63 -4.69 3.89 8.13
C VAL A 63 -4.65 4.77 6.89
N VAL A 64 -3.61 5.59 6.78
CA VAL A 64 -3.40 6.50 5.66
C VAL A 64 -2.47 5.82 4.65
N MET A 65 -3.10 5.22 3.65
CA MET A 65 -2.41 4.58 2.53
C MET A 65 -2.34 5.56 1.35
N ASN A 66 -1.14 5.81 0.83
CA ASN A 66 -0.97 6.56 -0.40
C ASN A 66 -0.71 5.57 -1.54
N MET A 67 -1.54 5.63 -2.59
CA MET A 67 -1.42 4.78 -3.77
C MET A 67 -0.08 5.00 -4.50
N GLU A 68 0.55 6.18 -4.35
CA GLU A 68 1.86 6.46 -4.93
C GLU A 68 2.96 5.53 -4.39
N HIS A 69 2.83 5.03 -3.15
CA HIS A 69 3.79 4.08 -2.57
C HIS A 69 3.77 2.70 -3.22
N TYR A 70 2.65 2.38 -3.88
CA TYR A 70 2.46 1.16 -4.66
C TYR A 70 2.64 1.38 -6.17
N ARG A 71 3.01 2.59 -6.60
CA ARG A 71 3.15 2.94 -8.03
C ARG A 71 4.27 2.15 -8.74
N GLY A 72 5.15 1.49 -7.99
CA GLY A 72 6.13 0.53 -8.52
C GLY A 72 5.59 -0.90 -8.73
N LEU A 73 4.39 -1.22 -8.21
CA LEU A 73 3.70 -2.49 -8.42
C LEU A 73 2.66 -2.45 -9.55
N SER A 74 2.17 -1.25 -9.91
CA SER A 74 1.21 -1.07 -11.00
C SER A 74 1.81 -0.23 -12.13
N ASN A 75 2.40 -0.90 -13.12
CA ASN A 75 2.20 -0.43 -14.49
C ASN A 75 0.69 -0.53 -14.76
N LYS A 76 0.10 0.56 -15.26
CA LYS A 76 -1.32 0.76 -15.64
C LYS A 76 -2.21 1.30 -14.51
N ASN A 77 -2.30 2.62 -14.43
CA ASN A 77 -3.49 3.35 -14.84
C ASN A 77 -3.30 4.83 -14.51
N ASP A 78 -2.57 5.51 -15.40
CA ASP A 78 -2.98 6.87 -15.73
C ASP A 78 -4.35 6.75 -16.39
N VAL A 79 -5.39 7.16 -15.69
CA VAL A 79 -6.56 7.70 -16.36
C VAL A 79 -7.09 8.82 -15.49
N THR A 80 -6.42 9.97 -15.68
CA THR A 80 -7.14 11.22 -15.88
C THR A 80 -8.47 10.96 -16.60
N LYS A 81 -9.53 11.62 -16.12
CA LYS A 81 -10.91 11.50 -16.60
C LYS A 81 -11.02 11.15 -18.09
N LYS A 82 -11.47 9.93 -18.39
CA LYS A 82 -12.03 9.59 -19.70
C LYS A 82 -13.12 8.55 -19.48
N THR A 83 -14.37 8.98 -19.64
CA THR A 83 -15.49 8.13 -20.01
C THR A 83 -15.06 7.32 -21.24
N VAL A 84 -14.75 6.05 -21.03
CA VAL A 84 -14.51 5.10 -22.13
C VAL A 84 -15.33 3.87 -21.82
N SER A 85 -16.28 3.62 -22.71
CA SER A 85 -17.22 2.53 -22.73
C SER A 85 -16.53 1.17 -22.50
N LEU A 86 -17.14 0.36 -21.65
CA LEU A 86 -16.78 -1.03 -21.40
C LEU A 86 -16.87 -1.80 -22.74
N PRO A 87 -15.78 -2.42 -23.24
CA PRO A 87 -15.93 -3.39 -24.31
C PRO A 87 -16.53 -4.67 -23.74
N GLU A 88 -17.69 -4.99 -24.32
CA GLU A 88 -18.45 -6.23 -24.37
C GLU A 88 -17.73 -7.46 -23.81
N VAL A 89 -18.37 -8.08 -22.82
CA VAL A 89 -17.99 -9.36 -22.22
C VAL A 89 -18.08 -10.44 -23.29
N GLU A 90 -16.95 -10.81 -23.89
CA GLU A 90 -16.86 -12.08 -24.61
C GLU A 90 -16.85 -13.21 -23.59
N VAL A 91 -18.04 -13.69 -23.25
CA VAL A 91 -18.27 -14.93 -22.50
C VAL A 91 -17.59 -16.06 -23.26
N ARG A 92 -16.48 -16.59 -22.73
CA ARG A 92 -15.94 -17.88 -23.16
C ARG A 92 -16.35 -18.92 -22.13
N SER A 93 -17.10 -19.93 -22.59
CA SER A 93 -17.79 -20.96 -21.81
C SER A 93 -16.90 -21.68 -20.80
N LEU A 94 -17.50 -22.02 -19.65
CA LEU A 94 -16.90 -22.61 -18.44
C LEU A 94 -16.64 -24.13 -18.50
N ASP A 95 -16.69 -24.77 -19.67
CA ASP A 95 -16.74 -26.24 -19.80
C ASP A 95 -15.42 -27.01 -19.59
N VAL A 96 -14.30 -26.37 -19.23
CA VAL A 96 -12.98 -27.04 -19.24
C VAL A 96 -12.51 -27.55 -17.86
N TYR A 97 -13.08 -27.13 -16.73
CA TYR A 97 -12.53 -27.46 -15.39
C TYR A 97 -13.23 -28.63 -14.67
N ALA A 98 -13.58 -29.70 -15.40
CA ALA A 98 -14.22 -30.89 -14.84
C ALA A 98 -13.39 -32.18 -14.96
N LEU A 99 -12.05 -32.15 -15.00
CA LEU A 99 -11.26 -33.40 -14.97
C LEU A 99 -9.80 -33.25 -14.52
N LEU A 100 -9.54 -33.15 -13.21
CA LEU A 100 -8.26 -33.63 -12.67
C LEU A 100 -8.42 -34.20 -11.25
N THR A 101 -9.24 -35.25 -11.16
CA THR A 101 -9.11 -36.25 -10.09
C THR A 101 -7.98 -37.20 -10.47
N LYS A 102 -6.92 -37.24 -9.66
CA LYS A 102 -6.14 -38.45 -9.30
C LYS A 102 -4.88 -38.04 -8.54
N GLY A 103 -4.81 -38.39 -7.26
CA GLY A 103 -3.51 -38.44 -6.58
C GLY A 103 -3.56 -38.38 -5.05
N GLY A 104 -3.74 -39.55 -4.42
CA GLY A 104 -3.21 -39.86 -3.09
C GLY A 104 -4.01 -39.35 -1.88
N ALA A 105 -4.21 -40.10 -0.79
CA ALA A 105 -3.82 -41.46 -0.46
C ALA A 105 -4.71 -41.89 0.73
N LEU A 106 -5.24 -43.10 0.68
CA LEU A 106 -5.84 -43.79 1.81
C LEU A 106 -5.43 -45.26 1.72
N VAL A 107 -5.19 -45.84 2.90
CA VAL A 107 -4.77 -47.21 3.25
C VAL A 107 -3.27 -47.35 3.55
N GLY A 108 -2.86 -47.85 4.72
CA GLY A 108 -3.64 -48.41 5.83
C GLY A 108 -2.79 -48.62 7.07
#